data_AF-A0A3S9XE73-F1
#
_entry.id   AF-A0A3S9XE73-F1
#
_cell.length_a   1.000
_cell.length_b   1.000
_cell.length_c   1.000
_cell.angle_alpha   90.00
_cell.angle_beta   90.00
_cell.angle_gamma   90.00
#
_symmetry.space_group_name_H-M   'P 1'
#
loop_
_entity.id
_entity.type
_entity.pdbx_description
1 polymer ?
#
loop_
_entity_poly.entity_id
_entity_poly.type
_entity_poly.pdbx_seq_one_letter_code
_entity_poly.pdbx_strand_id
1 'polypeptide(L)'
;MPANASLTADIRYPSNDKFNSFVNDLKDRVAKQKLPEAKINLDIATARPAFDVKESDQLLIDKAIEIYKSIGYTLEVFPKSGGGTDAAFAALSGNPVIEGLGLPGVGYHTTTAEYISTEAIPRRLYLTAKLMMNLAQSN
;
A
#
# COMPACT_ATOMS: atom_id res chain seq x y z
N MET A 1 13.63 37.05 20.61
CA MET A 1 12.92 35.77 20.49
C MET A 1 12.16 35.78 19.16
N PRO A 2 12.26 34.75 18.30
CA PRO A 2 11.50 34.71 17.06
C PRO A 2 10.00 34.54 17.36
N ALA A 3 9.15 35.23 16.60
CA ALA A 3 7.70 35.20 16.80
C ALA A 3 7.04 33.90 16.31
N ASN A 4 7.70 33.16 15.40
CA ASN A 4 7.16 31.96 14.77
C ASN A 4 8.26 30.92 14.54
N ALA A 5 7.87 29.65 14.51
CA ALA A 5 8.69 28.53 14.06
C ALA A 5 7.80 27.54 13.29
N SER A 6 8.39 26.77 12.37
CA SER A 6 7.70 25.71 11.63
C SER A 6 8.51 24.42 11.68
N LEU A 7 7.80 23.29 11.67
CA LEU A 7 8.38 21.95 11.62
C LEU A 7 7.55 21.10 10.66
N THR A 8 8.24 20.36 9.80
CA THR A 8 7.64 19.38 8.89
C THR A 8 8.23 18.03 9.21
N ALA A 9 7.37 17.00 9.27
CA ALA A 9 7.77 15.62 9.49
C ALA A 9 7.09 14.71 8.46
N ASP A 10 7.83 13.71 7.97
CA ASP A 10 7.29 12.61 7.16
C ASP A 10 6.78 11.51 8.09
N ILE A 11 5.57 11.02 7.86
CA ILE A 11 4.96 9.94 8.64
C ILE A 11 4.61 8.80 7.70
N ARG A 12 5.20 7.63 7.94
CA ARG A 12 4.84 6.37 7.29
C ARG A 12 4.35 5.39 8.32
N TYR A 13 3.26 4.71 8.01
CA TYR A 13 2.57 3.85 8.97
C TYR A 13 2.16 2.53 8.31
N PRO A 14 2.28 1.40 9.02
CA PRO A 14 1.98 0.09 8.47
C PRO A 14 0.47 -0.21 8.45
N SER A 15 -0.33 0.46 9.28
CA SER A 15 -1.79 0.29 9.33
C SER A 15 -2.46 1.60 9.74
N ASN A 16 -3.73 1.76 9.37
CA ASN A 16 -4.52 2.94 9.71
C ASN A 16 -4.69 3.10 11.23
N ASP A 17 -4.79 2.00 11.97
CA ASP A 17 -4.88 2.03 13.43
C ASP A 17 -3.62 2.58 14.08
N LYS A 18 -2.43 2.17 13.59
CA LYS A 18 -1.15 2.71 14.09
C LYS A 18 -1.01 4.19 13.79
N PHE A 19 -1.48 4.65 12.64
CA PHE A 19 -1.55 6.08 12.33
C PHE A 19 -2.45 6.83 13.31
N ASN A 20 -3.66 6.32 13.55
CA ASN A 20 -4.62 6.94 14.46
C ASN A 20 -4.09 7.01 15.90
N SER A 21 -3.48 5.93 16.40
CA SER A 21 -2.79 5.94 17.71
C SER A 21 -1.69 7.00 17.76
N PHE A 22 -0.83 7.06 16.75
CA PHE A 22 0.25 8.05 16.69
C PHE A 22 -0.28 9.50 16.68
N VAL A 23 -1.34 9.77 15.92
CA VAL A 23 -1.96 11.11 15.86
C VAL A 23 -2.55 11.51 17.21
N ASN A 24 -3.18 10.57 17.92
CA ASN A 24 -3.69 10.84 19.27
C ASN A 24 -2.56 11.14 20.26
N ASP A 25 -1.50 10.34 20.26
CA ASP A 25 -0.32 10.57 21.10
C ASP A 25 0.35 11.92 20.80
N LEU A 26 0.40 12.32 19.52
CA LEU A 26 0.94 13.60 19.09
C LEU A 26 0.11 14.77 19.63
N LYS A 27 -1.22 14.68 19.54
CA LYS A 27 -2.14 15.70 20.08
C LYS A 27 -1.97 15.85 21.60
N ASP A 28 -1.86 14.74 22.32
CA ASP A 28 -1.65 14.74 23.77
C ASP A 28 -0.32 15.39 24.17
N ARG A 29 0.73 15.19 23.37
CA ARG A 29 2.04 15.82 23.60
C ARG A 29 2.02 17.31 23.31
N VAL A 30 1.33 17.74 22.25
CA VAL A 30 1.17 19.16 21.93
C VAL A 30 0.38 19.91 23.01
N ALA A 31 -0.62 19.27 23.61
CA ALA A 31 -1.35 19.84 24.74
C ALA A 31 -0.46 20.08 25.98
N LYS A 32 0.67 19.38 26.11
CA LYS A 32 1.67 19.51 27.19
C LYS A 32 2.82 20.45 26.79
N GLN A 33 2.50 21.55 26.11
CA GLN A 33 3.49 22.51 25.66
C GLN A 33 4.28 23.14 26.81
N LYS A 34 5.56 23.41 26.57
CA LYS A 34 6.46 24.02 27.57
C LYS A 34 6.13 25.49 27.87
N LEU A 35 5.64 26.23 26.86
CA LEU A 35 5.29 27.64 26.96
C LEU A 35 3.75 27.75 26.84
N PRO A 36 3.02 28.01 27.94
CA PRO A 36 1.55 28.05 27.93
C PRO A 36 0.95 29.08 26.97
N GLU A 37 1.66 30.18 26.71
CA GLU A 37 1.27 31.27 25.81
C GLU A 37 1.52 30.96 24.33
N ALA A 38 2.30 29.92 24.02
CA ALA A 38 2.52 29.50 22.65
C ALA A 38 1.22 28.92 22.06
N LYS A 39 1.03 29.13 20.76
CA LYS A 39 -0.03 28.50 19.98
C LYS A 39 0.60 27.54 18.98
N ILE A 40 0.26 26.26 19.09
CA ILE A 40 0.73 25.23 18.17
C ILE A 40 -0.44 24.84 17.25
N ASN A 41 -0.26 25.06 15.95
CA ASN A 41 -1.19 24.60 14.93
C ASN A 41 -0.64 23.29 14.35
N LEU A 42 -1.40 22.21 14.49
CA LEU A 42 -1.10 20.91 13.88
C LEU A 42 -1.90 20.77 12.59
N ASP A 43 -1.19 20.64 11.47
CA ASP A 43 -1.75 20.21 10.20
C ASP A 43 -1.24 18.81 9.88
N ILE A 44 -2.16 17.85 9.76
CA ILE A 44 -1.84 16.44 9.52
C ILE A 44 -2.63 16.02 8.28
N ALA A 45 -1.94 15.96 7.15
CA ALA A 45 -2.51 15.50 5.90
C ALA A 45 -2.20 14.01 5.66
N THR A 46 -3.22 13.25 5.28
CA THR A 46 -3.07 11.87 4.80
C THR A 46 -3.39 11.79 3.32
N ALA A 47 -2.42 11.39 2.51
CA ALA A 47 -2.63 11.25 1.07
C ALA A 47 -3.30 9.91 0.70
N ARG A 48 -2.80 8.79 1.23
CA ARG A 48 -3.35 7.44 1.00
C ARG A 48 -3.47 6.71 2.33
N PRO A 49 -4.54 5.92 2.55
CA PRO A 49 -4.60 5.00 3.69
C PRO A 49 -3.53 3.92 3.55
N ALA A 50 -3.24 3.22 4.64
CA ALA A 50 -2.45 2.00 4.59
C ALA A 50 -3.27 0.85 3.99
N PHE A 51 -2.65 0.05 3.13
CA PHE A 51 -3.15 -1.24 2.71
C PHE A 51 -2.54 -2.32 3.62
N ASP A 52 -3.37 -2.96 4.42
CA ASP A 52 -2.98 -4.05 5.30
C ASP A 52 -3.73 -5.31 4.87
N VAL A 53 -2.96 -6.33 4.47
CA VAL A 53 -3.49 -7.57 3.88
C VAL A 53 -4.32 -8.30 4.94
N LYS A 54 -5.60 -8.52 4.63
CA LYS A 54 -6.51 -9.33 5.44
C LYS A 54 -6.50 -10.77 4.98
N GLU A 55 -7.11 -11.65 5.78
CA GLU A 55 -7.25 -13.07 5.45
C GLU A 55 -7.90 -13.28 4.07
N SER A 56 -8.92 -12.50 3.74
CA SER A 56 -9.59 -12.59 2.44
C SER A 56 -8.71 -12.16 1.26
N ASP A 57 -7.82 -11.19 1.47
CA ASP A 57 -6.84 -10.77 0.47
C ASP A 57 -5.78 -11.86 0.28
N GLN A 58 -5.36 -12.49 1.39
CA GLN A 58 -4.42 -13.60 1.37
C GLN A 58 -4.93 -14.78 0.54
N LEU A 59 -6.23 -15.08 0.59
CA LEU A 59 -6.84 -16.12 -0.26
C LEU A 59 -6.71 -15.81 -1.76
N LEU A 60 -6.75 -14.53 -2.17
CA LEU A 60 -6.51 -14.14 -3.56
C LEU A 60 -5.03 -14.31 -3.92
N ILE A 61 -4.13 -13.93 -3.02
CA ILE A 61 -2.68 -14.06 -3.18
C ILE A 61 -2.30 -15.54 -3.35
N ASP A 62 -2.82 -16.42 -2.50
CA ASP A 62 -2.53 -17.85 -2.54
C ASP A 62 -2.99 -18.48 -3.87
N LYS A 63 -4.21 -18.15 -4.32
CA LYS A 63 -4.70 -18.57 -5.64
C LYS A 63 -3.80 -18.08 -6.78
N ALA A 64 -3.32 -16.84 -6.71
CA ALA A 64 -2.41 -16.30 -7.72
C ALA A 64 -1.06 -17.04 -7.73
N ILE A 65 -0.50 -17.36 -6.56
CA ILE A 65 0.73 -18.17 -6.41
C ILE A 65 0.53 -19.55 -7.04
N GLU A 66 -0.57 -20.25 -6.69
CA GLU A 66 -0.88 -21.59 -7.21
C GLU A 66 -0.99 -21.60 -8.74
N ILE A 67 -1.72 -20.63 -9.31
CA ILE A 67 -1.86 -20.49 -10.76
C ILE A 67 -0.50 -20.31 -11.41
N TYR A 68 0.34 -19.41 -10.89
CA TYR A 68 1.64 -19.13 -11.48
C TYR A 68 2.61 -20.32 -11.34
N LYS A 69 2.55 -21.04 -10.21
CA LYS A 69 3.31 -22.26 -9.98
C LYS A 69 2.90 -23.39 -10.92
N SER A 70 1.62 -23.49 -11.27
CA SER A 70 1.11 -24.54 -12.19
C SER A 70 1.73 -24.48 -13.59
N ILE A 71 2.23 -23.31 -14.00
CA ILE A 71 2.93 -23.09 -15.27
C ILE A 71 4.46 -23.00 -15.10
N GLY A 72 4.99 -23.49 -13.98
CA GLY A 72 6.43 -23.60 -13.75
C GLY A 72 7.13 -22.31 -13.33
N TYR A 73 6.40 -21.29 -12.89
CA TYR A 73 6.97 -20.02 -12.45
C TYR A 73 6.73 -19.74 -10.96
N THR A 74 7.64 -18.98 -10.35
CA THR A 74 7.48 -18.45 -8.99
C THR A 74 6.90 -17.05 -9.05
N LEU A 75 5.85 -16.78 -8.25
CA LEU A 75 5.31 -15.44 -8.04
C LEU A 75 5.89 -14.92 -6.73
N GLU A 76 6.72 -13.88 -6.79
CA GLU A 76 7.27 -13.25 -5.60
C GLU A 76 6.19 -12.42 -4.89
N VAL A 77 6.09 -12.60 -3.58
CA VAL A 77 5.19 -11.83 -2.72
C VAL A 77 6.02 -11.01 -1.76
N PHE A 78 5.79 -9.70 -1.77
CA PHE A 78 6.40 -8.78 -0.83
C PHE A 78 5.43 -8.53 0.32
N PRO A 79 5.76 -8.92 1.57
CA PRO A 79 4.84 -8.75 2.70
C PRO A 79 4.43 -7.30 2.95
N LYS A 80 5.32 -6.36 2.62
CA LYS A 80 5.04 -4.93 2.64
C LYS A 80 5.95 -4.23 1.63
N SER A 81 5.42 -3.23 0.94
CA SER A 81 6.19 -2.32 0.10
C SER A 81 6.00 -0.88 0.57
N GLY A 82 6.93 -0.01 0.21
CA GLY A 82 6.70 1.43 0.24
C GLY A 82 5.93 1.88 -0.99
N GLY A 83 5.22 2.99 -0.90
CA GLY A 83 4.42 3.54 -2.00
C GLY A 83 3.04 2.89 -2.07
N GLY A 84 1.99 3.66 -1.76
CA GLY A 84 0.61 3.19 -1.86
C GLY A 84 0.07 3.29 -3.28
N THR A 85 -0.77 2.32 -3.67
CA THR A 85 -1.54 2.33 -4.92
C THR A 85 -3.02 2.56 -4.62
N ASP A 86 -3.86 2.52 -5.65
CA ASP A 86 -5.33 2.63 -5.48
C ASP A 86 -5.93 1.41 -4.76
N ALA A 87 -5.19 0.30 -4.66
CA ALA A 87 -5.58 -0.86 -3.85
C ALA A 87 -5.86 -0.49 -2.39
N ALA A 88 -5.15 0.50 -1.85
CA ALA A 88 -5.37 0.99 -0.49
C ALA A 88 -6.76 1.63 -0.32
N PHE A 89 -7.26 2.33 -1.34
CA PHE A 89 -8.61 2.87 -1.33
C PHE A 89 -9.66 1.77 -1.60
N ALA A 90 -9.40 0.86 -2.55
CA ALA A 90 -10.30 -0.25 -2.85
C ALA A 90 -10.56 -1.12 -1.61
N ALA A 91 -9.53 -1.37 -0.80
CA ALA A 91 -9.61 -2.15 0.44
C ALA A 91 -10.53 -1.54 1.50
N LEU A 92 -10.83 -0.23 1.43
CA LEU A 92 -11.80 0.41 2.32
C LEU A 92 -13.24 -0.04 2.06
N SER A 93 -13.53 -0.62 0.90
CA SER A 93 -14.85 -1.20 0.60
C SER A 93 -15.15 -2.46 1.42
N GLY A 94 -14.13 -3.06 2.03
CA GLY A 94 -14.25 -4.34 2.75
C GLY A 94 -14.20 -5.57 1.84
N ASN A 95 -14.17 -5.40 0.51
CA ASN A 95 -13.98 -6.50 -0.43
C ASN A 95 -12.51 -6.96 -0.49
N PRO A 96 -12.25 -8.22 -0.86
CA PRO A 96 -10.90 -8.71 -1.06
C PRO A 96 -10.20 -7.98 -2.23
N VAL A 97 -8.95 -7.57 -2.04
CA VAL A 97 -8.14 -6.85 -3.02
C VAL A 97 -6.79 -7.52 -3.22
N ILE A 98 -6.36 -7.64 -4.48
CA ILE A 98 -5.01 -8.07 -4.87
C ILE A 98 -4.41 -7.04 -5.83
N GLU A 99 -3.11 -6.78 -5.69
CA GLU A 99 -2.33 -5.81 -6.46
C GLU A 99 -1.06 -6.49 -7.02
N GLY A 100 -0.37 -5.85 -7.96
CA GLY A 100 0.91 -6.33 -8.51
C GLY A 100 0.74 -7.37 -9.60
N LEU A 101 -0.45 -7.45 -10.22
CA LEU A 101 -0.75 -8.36 -11.32
C LEU A 101 -0.24 -7.88 -12.68
N GLY A 102 0.24 -6.64 -12.76
CA GLY A 102 0.82 -6.05 -13.97
C GLY A 102 2.10 -6.75 -14.45
N LEU A 103 2.65 -6.23 -15.55
CA LEU A 103 3.90 -6.74 -16.12
C LEU A 103 5.08 -6.34 -15.22
N PRO A 104 6.03 -7.26 -14.96
CA PRO A 104 7.25 -6.90 -14.27
C PRO A 104 8.09 -5.97 -15.17
N GLY A 105 8.60 -4.90 -14.58
CA GLY A 105 9.40 -3.90 -15.26
C GLY A 105 10.24 -3.11 -14.26
N VAL A 106 11.05 -2.19 -14.77
CA VAL A 106 11.91 -1.33 -13.96
C VAL A 106 11.97 0.07 -14.58
N GLY A 107 12.48 1.04 -13.82
CA GLY A 107 12.65 2.42 -14.27
C GLY A 107 11.44 3.34 -14.05
N TYR A 108 10.27 2.77 -13.73
CA TYR A 108 9.08 3.54 -13.36
C TYR A 108 9.36 4.48 -12.18
N HIS A 109 8.82 5.71 -12.25
CA HIS A 109 9.08 6.79 -11.29
C HIS A 109 10.56 7.21 -11.14
N THR A 110 11.39 6.97 -12.17
CA THR A 110 12.79 7.44 -12.20
C THR A 110 13.10 8.20 -13.47
N THR A 111 14.31 8.75 -13.60
CA THR A 111 14.82 9.37 -14.84
C THR A 111 15.52 8.36 -15.77
N THR A 112 15.63 7.10 -15.37
CA THR A 112 16.18 6.04 -16.21
C THR A 112 15.12 5.53 -17.19
N ALA A 113 15.54 4.84 -18.25
CA ALA A 113 14.60 4.31 -19.23
C ALA A 113 13.65 3.30 -18.56
N GLU A 114 12.35 3.51 -18.72
CA GLU A 114 11.32 2.59 -18.26
C GLU A 114 11.13 1.47 -19.28
N TYR A 115 11.11 0.22 -18.82
CA TYR A 115 10.87 -0.95 -19.66
C TYR A 115 10.27 -2.12 -18.87
N ILE A 116 9.72 -3.08 -19.63
CA ILE A 116 9.09 -4.30 -19.12
C ILE A 116 9.83 -5.55 -19.59
N SER A 117 9.64 -6.67 -18.89
CA SER A 117 10.03 -8.00 -19.38
C SER A 117 8.96 -8.53 -20.33
N THR A 118 9.24 -8.49 -21.64
CA THR A 118 8.31 -8.96 -22.69
C THR A 118 8.06 -10.48 -22.59
N GLU A 119 9.05 -11.25 -22.16
CA GLU A 119 8.92 -12.69 -21.89
C GLU A 119 7.90 -13.01 -20.79
N ALA A 120 7.61 -12.05 -19.91
CA ALA A 120 6.60 -12.22 -18.87
C ALA A 120 5.16 -12.02 -19.36
N ILE A 121 4.95 -11.46 -20.56
CA ILE A 121 3.61 -11.14 -21.07
C ILE A 121 2.70 -12.37 -21.11
N PRO A 122 3.09 -13.53 -21.71
CA PRO A 122 2.19 -14.67 -21.79
C PRO A 122 1.79 -15.22 -20.42
N ARG A 123 2.76 -15.36 -19.50
CA ARG A 123 2.51 -15.89 -18.15
C ARG A 123 1.68 -14.93 -17.28
N ARG A 124 1.82 -13.61 -17.44
CA ARG A 124 1.01 -12.61 -16.72
C ARG A 124 -0.42 -12.54 -17.23
N LEU A 125 -0.63 -12.64 -18.55
CA LEU A 125 -1.97 -12.78 -19.12
C LEU A 125 -2.66 -14.06 -18.66
N TYR A 126 -1.92 -15.19 -18.64
CA TYR A 126 -2.43 -16.45 -18.11
C TYR A 126 -2.86 -16.33 -16.65
N LEU A 127 -2.01 -15.74 -15.80
CA LEU A 127 -2.31 -15.50 -14.39
C LEU A 127 -3.63 -14.75 -14.20
N THR A 128 -3.76 -13.57 -14.82
CA THR A 128 -4.93 -12.72 -14.67
C THR A 128 -6.19 -13.39 -15.20
N ALA A 129 -6.13 -13.98 -16.40
CA ALA A 129 -7.27 -14.66 -16.99
C ALA A 129 -7.73 -15.85 -16.13
N LYS A 130 -6.80 -16.70 -15.68
CA LYS A 130 -7.13 -17.87 -14.87
C LYS A 130 -7.66 -17.49 -13.49
N LEU A 131 -7.12 -16.43 -12.88
CA LEU A 131 -7.62 -15.93 -11.60
C LEU A 131 -9.08 -15.44 -11.75
N MET A 132 -9.38 -14.65 -12.79
CA MET A 132 -10.74 -14.21 -13.08
C MET A 132 -11.70 -15.39 -13.29
N MET A 133 -11.30 -16.40 -14.07
CA MET A 133 -12.11 -17.62 -14.29
C MET A 133 -12.39 -18.37 -12.98
N ASN A 134 -11.36 -18.55 -12.14
CA ASN A 134 -11.52 -19.24 -10.85
C ASN A 134 -12.48 -18.47 -9.92
N LEU A 135 -12.39 -17.14 -9.88
CA LEU A 135 -13.28 -16.29 -9.08
C LEU A 135 -14.72 -16.29 -9.60
N ALA A 136 -14.91 -16.30 -10.92
CA ALA A 136 -16.24 -16.37 -11.53
C ALA A 136 -16.97 -17.70 -11.26
N GLN A 137 -16.23 -18.80 -11.10
CA GLN A 137 -16.77 -20.14 -10.82
C GLN A 137 -17.00 -20.42 -9.33
N SER A 138 -16.45 -19.59 -8.44
CA SER A 138 -16.56 -19.77 -6.98
C SER A 138 -17.81 -19.11 -6.39
N ASN A 139 -18.74 -18.66 -7.25
CA ASN A 139 -20.07 -18.14 -6.91
C ASN A 139 -21.15 -19.20 -7.17
#